data_AF-A0A7C3XH66-F1
#
_entry.id   AF-A0A7C3XH66-F1
#
_cell.length_a   1.000
_cell.length_b   1.000
_cell.length_c   1.000
_cell.angle_alpha   90.00
_cell.angle_beta   90.00
_cell.angle_gamma   90.00
#
_symmetry.space_group_name_H-M   'P 1'
#
loop_
_entity.id
_entity.type
_entity.pdbx_description
1 polymer ?
#
loop_
_entity_poly.entity_id
_entity_poly.type
_entity_poly.pdbx_seq_one_letter_code
_entity_poly.pdbx_strand_id
1 'polypeptide(L)'
;MKLQARTIAEMSGVIALSAVLSMVKVFSLPQGGSVTAGSMIPILWFALRKGAKVGCTAGALYGIVQLVLEPYVYHPVQVLLDYPIAFGALGLAGFFKRYRVVGASVGVAGRFVAHFLSGIIFFAEYAPAGMSPIIYSAIYNGSYLAIEAIVSAVFIYLLGKTRVFEEHP
;
A
#
# COMPACT_ATOMS: atom_id res chain seq x y z
N MET A 1 -7.90 17.43 -13.16
CA MET A 1 -8.09 16.02 -13.58
C MET A 1 -9.58 15.82 -13.79
N LYS A 2 -10.06 15.59 -15.01
CA LYS A 2 -11.46 15.21 -15.23
C LYS A 2 -11.54 13.69 -15.15
N LEU A 3 -12.04 13.15 -14.03
CA LEU A 3 -12.28 11.71 -13.89
C LEU A 3 -13.59 11.35 -14.61
N GLN A 4 -13.52 10.40 -15.52
CA GLN A 4 -14.73 9.83 -16.15
C GLN A 4 -15.44 8.92 -15.14
N ALA A 5 -16.77 8.83 -15.23
CA ALA A 5 -17.59 7.97 -14.37
C ALA A 5 -17.09 6.52 -14.33
N ARG A 6 -16.66 5.96 -15.48
CA ARG A 6 -16.03 4.64 -15.57
C ARG A 6 -14.79 4.49 -14.68
N THR A 7 -13.92 5.51 -14.63
CA THR A 7 -12.70 5.44 -13.80
C THR A 7 -13.03 5.52 -12.32
N ILE A 8 -14.07 6.27 -11.93
CA ILE A 8 -14.55 6.33 -10.55
C ILE A 8 -15.13 4.97 -10.14
N ALA A 9 -15.96 4.36 -10.98
CA ALA A 9 -16.52 3.03 -10.71
C ALA A 9 -15.43 1.96 -10.58
N GLU A 10 -14.45 1.93 -11.49
CA GLU A 10 -13.28 1.04 -11.40
C GLU A 10 -12.49 1.28 -10.10
N MET A 11 -12.26 2.55 -9.73
CA MET A 11 -11.55 2.90 -8.49
C MET A 11 -12.29 2.38 -7.25
N SER A 12 -13.59 2.59 -7.16
CA SER A 12 -14.41 2.09 -6.04
C SER A 12 -14.36 0.57 -5.93
N GLY A 13 -14.46 -0.14 -7.06
CA GLY A 13 -14.36 -1.61 -7.09
C GLY A 13 -12.99 -2.12 -6.63
N VAL A 14 -11.92 -1.44 -7.05
CA VAL A 14 -10.55 -1.75 -6.62
C VAL A 14 -10.36 -1.51 -5.12
N ILE A 15 -10.84 -0.37 -4.60
CA ILE A 15 -10.77 -0.06 -3.16
C ILE A 15 -11.54 -1.10 -2.34
N ALA A 16 -12.76 -1.47 -2.78
CA ALA A 16 -13.57 -2.48 -2.12
C ALA A 16 -12.88 -3.85 -2.11
N LEU A 17 -12.30 -4.27 -3.24
CA LEU A 17 -11.56 -5.53 -3.34
C LEU A 17 -10.33 -5.53 -2.41
N SER A 18 -9.56 -4.45 -2.40
CA SER A 18 -8.43 -4.29 -1.47
C SER A 18 -8.86 -4.35 0.00
N ALA A 19 -10.01 -3.75 0.33
CA ALA A 19 -10.58 -3.81 1.68
C ALA A 19 -10.94 -5.24 2.10
N VAL A 20 -11.62 -6.00 1.23
CA VAL A 20 -11.95 -7.40 1.51
C VAL A 20 -10.68 -8.25 1.67
N LEU A 21 -9.68 -8.06 0.79
CA LEU A 21 -8.41 -8.79 0.88
C LEU A 21 -7.61 -8.44 2.14
N SER A 22 -7.71 -7.21 2.65
CA SER A 22 -7.06 -6.84 3.93
C SER A 22 -7.70 -7.49 5.15
N MET A 23 -8.97 -7.88 5.09
CA MET A 23 -9.63 -8.59 6.20
C MET A 23 -9.09 -10.02 6.36
N VAL A 24 -8.52 -10.59 5.30
CA VAL A 24 -7.88 -11.91 5.34
C VAL A 24 -6.40 -11.73 5.68
N LYS A 25 -6.10 -11.72 6.98
CA LYS A 25 -4.72 -11.63 7.49
C LYS A 25 -4.11 -13.01 7.67
N VAL A 26 -2.99 -13.24 7.00
CA VAL A 26 -2.17 -14.44 7.15
C VAL A 26 -1.30 -14.34 8.40
N PHE A 27 -0.82 -13.13 8.71
CA PHE A 27 0.00 -12.84 9.88
C PHE A 27 -0.20 -11.40 10.35
N SER A 28 -0.15 -11.16 11.65
CA SER A 28 -0.34 -9.83 12.25
C SER A 28 0.72 -9.55 13.32
N LEU A 29 1.20 -8.31 13.34
CA LEU A 29 2.13 -7.75 14.31
C LEU A 29 1.41 -6.76 15.25
N PRO A 30 1.96 -6.49 16.46
CA PRO A 30 1.22 -5.77 17.50
C PRO A 30 0.91 -4.29 17.19
N GLN A 31 1.73 -3.61 16.40
CA GLN A 31 1.59 -2.19 16.01
C GLN A 31 1.03 -2.07 14.58
N GLY A 32 0.00 -2.86 14.23
CA GLY A 32 -0.75 -2.76 12.97
C GLY A 32 -0.08 -3.32 11.71
N GLY A 33 1.15 -3.83 11.79
CA GLY A 33 1.81 -4.50 10.65
C GLY A 33 1.12 -5.82 10.34
N SER A 34 0.88 -6.15 9.07
CA SER A 34 0.25 -7.42 8.71
C SER A 34 0.63 -7.90 7.31
N VAL A 35 0.65 -9.23 7.15
CA VAL A 35 0.68 -9.89 5.85
C VAL A 35 -0.74 -10.34 5.55
N THR A 36 -1.27 -9.89 4.43
CA THR A 36 -2.66 -10.03 3.98
C THR A 36 -2.76 -10.99 2.82
N ALA A 37 -3.98 -11.27 2.35
CA ALA A 37 -4.22 -11.99 1.09
C ALA A 37 -3.88 -11.16 -0.17
N GLY A 38 -2.90 -10.26 -0.11
CA GLY A 38 -2.47 -9.41 -1.22
C GLY A 38 -3.32 -8.15 -1.38
N SER A 39 -3.68 -7.50 -0.28
CA SER A 39 -4.53 -6.30 -0.26
C SER A 39 -4.00 -5.12 -1.08
N MET A 40 -2.68 -5.01 -1.26
CA MET A 40 -2.07 -3.96 -2.09
C MET A 40 -2.20 -4.21 -3.60
N ILE A 41 -2.39 -5.47 -4.03
CA ILE A 41 -2.34 -5.86 -5.44
C ILE A 41 -3.37 -5.13 -6.30
N PRO A 42 -4.66 -5.02 -5.90
CA PRO A 42 -5.64 -4.29 -6.70
C PRO A 42 -5.26 -2.82 -6.92
N ILE A 43 -4.78 -2.13 -5.87
CA ILE A 43 -4.35 -0.71 -5.97
C ILE A 43 -3.13 -0.58 -6.88
N LEU A 44 -2.12 -1.45 -6.72
CA LEU A 44 -0.92 -1.45 -7.55
C LEU A 44 -1.26 -1.71 -9.03
N TRP A 45 -2.11 -2.71 -9.30
CA TRP A 45 -2.62 -3.00 -10.65
C TRP A 45 -3.35 -1.78 -11.24
N PHE A 46 -4.24 -1.16 -10.46
CA PHE A 46 -5.00 -0.01 -10.90
C PHE A 46 -4.10 1.20 -11.20
N ALA A 47 -3.10 1.46 -10.35
CA ALA A 47 -2.10 2.49 -10.57
C ALA A 47 -1.28 2.24 -11.84
N LEU A 48 -0.82 1.01 -12.05
CA LEU A 48 -0.08 0.61 -13.26
C LEU A 48 -0.90 0.76 -14.54
N ARG A 49 -2.22 0.58 -14.47
CA ARG A 49 -3.13 0.79 -15.60
C ARG A 49 -3.45 2.26 -15.82
N LYS A 50 -3.98 2.96 -14.81
CA LYS A 50 -4.50 4.34 -14.92
C LYS A 50 -3.46 5.44 -14.70
N GLY A 51 -2.27 5.10 -14.23
CA GLY A 51 -1.17 6.02 -13.98
C GLY A 51 -1.14 6.57 -12.55
N ALA A 52 -0.03 7.22 -12.21
CA ALA A 52 0.30 7.54 -10.82
C ALA A 52 -0.72 8.47 -10.15
N LYS A 53 -1.20 9.52 -10.83
CA LYS A 53 -2.17 10.46 -10.24
C LYS A 53 -3.44 9.76 -9.75
N VAL A 54 -4.05 8.94 -10.60
CA VAL A 54 -5.28 8.21 -10.29
C VAL A 54 -5.01 7.08 -9.28
N GLY A 55 -3.86 6.41 -9.41
CA GLY A 55 -3.40 5.39 -8.46
C GLY A 55 -3.19 5.93 -7.05
N CYS A 56 -2.55 7.11 -6.90
CA CYS A 56 -2.32 7.73 -5.61
C CYS A 56 -3.62 8.15 -4.95
N THR A 57 -4.59 8.65 -5.72
CA THR A 57 -5.94 8.95 -5.21
C THR A 57 -6.63 7.68 -4.71
N ALA A 58 -6.62 6.61 -5.49
CA ALA A 58 -7.20 5.33 -5.09
C ALA A 58 -6.55 4.77 -3.81
N GLY A 59 -5.22 4.79 -3.75
CA GLY A 59 -4.45 4.36 -2.59
C GLY A 59 -4.75 5.20 -1.36
N ALA A 60 -4.81 6.52 -1.47
CA ALA A 60 -5.10 7.39 -0.34
C ALA A 60 -6.53 7.16 0.20
N LEU A 61 -7.51 7.02 -0.69
CA LEU A 61 -8.89 6.66 -0.30
C LEU A 61 -8.95 5.28 0.34
N TYR A 62 -8.20 4.31 -0.19
CA TYR A 62 -8.07 3.00 0.45
C TYR A 62 -7.44 3.11 1.85
N GLY A 63 -6.44 3.97 2.04
CA GLY A 63 -5.89 4.28 3.37
C GLY A 63 -6.94 4.82 4.34
N ILE A 64 -7.86 5.66 3.88
CA ILE A 64 -9.00 6.11 4.71
C ILE A 64 -9.93 4.94 5.05
N VAL A 65 -10.21 4.05 4.10
CA VAL A 65 -10.98 2.82 4.38
C VAL A 65 -10.27 1.96 5.43
N GLN A 66 -8.95 1.80 5.34
CA GLN A 66 -8.17 1.07 6.34
C GLN A 66 -8.23 1.71 7.72
N LEU A 67 -8.21 3.05 7.81
CA LEU A 67 -8.38 3.77 9.07
C LEU A 67 -9.74 3.48 9.71
N VAL A 68 -10.80 3.35 8.91
CA VAL A 68 -12.14 3.03 9.42
C VAL A 68 -12.23 1.56 9.85
N LEU A 69 -11.63 0.65 9.09
CA LEU A 69 -11.70 -0.79 9.38
C LEU A 69 -10.84 -1.19 10.57
N GLU A 70 -9.64 -0.63 10.68
CA GLU A 70 -8.66 -0.97 11.72
C GLU A 70 -8.00 0.31 12.25
N PRO A 71 -8.72 1.07 13.09
CA PRO A 71 -8.23 2.34 13.60
C PRO A 71 -7.08 2.12 14.60
N TYR A 72 -5.94 2.75 14.31
CA TYR A 72 -4.79 2.86 15.18
C TYR A 72 -4.35 4.33 15.17
N VAL A 73 -4.91 5.11 16.09
CA VAL A 73 -4.74 6.56 16.14
C VAL A 73 -3.93 6.93 17.38
N TYR A 74 -2.68 7.33 17.16
CA TYR A 74 -1.79 7.83 18.21
C TYR A 74 -1.63 9.35 18.12
N HIS A 75 -1.43 9.86 16.90
CA HIS A 75 -1.21 11.29 16.64
C HIS A 75 -1.75 11.66 15.25
N PRO A 76 -2.28 12.87 15.01
CA PRO A 76 -2.84 13.24 13.70
C PRO A 76 -1.84 13.08 12.53
N VAL A 77 -0.56 13.41 12.74
CA VAL A 77 0.50 13.23 11.74
C VAL A 77 0.82 11.75 11.51
N GLN A 78 0.77 10.92 12.55
CA GLN A 78 0.91 9.47 12.45
C GLN A 78 -0.20 8.90 11.58
N VAL A 79 -1.45 9.32 11.78
CA VAL A 79 -2.59 8.89 10.97
C VAL A 79 -2.36 9.21 9.49
N LEU A 80 -1.85 10.40 9.17
CA LEU A 80 -1.53 10.73 7.78
C LEU A 80 -0.46 9.81 7.20
N LEU A 81 0.61 9.57 7.94
CA LEU A 81 1.73 8.73 7.51
C LEU A 81 1.35 7.25 7.37
N ASP A 82 0.54 6.70 8.29
CA ASP A 82 0.20 5.28 8.30
C ASP A 82 -1.03 4.93 7.45
N TYR A 83 -1.84 5.93 7.07
CA TYR A 83 -3.04 5.71 6.28
C TYR A 83 -2.97 6.44 4.92
N PRO A 84 -3.58 7.62 4.67
CA PRO A 84 -3.61 8.20 3.33
C PRO A 84 -2.27 8.30 2.60
N ILE A 85 -1.18 8.66 3.29
CA ILE A 85 0.13 8.83 2.65
C ILE A 85 0.76 7.47 2.34
N ALA A 86 0.82 6.56 3.32
CA ALA A 86 1.35 5.20 3.12
C ALA A 86 0.64 4.47 1.97
N PHE A 87 -0.68 4.42 2.00
CA PHE A 87 -1.43 3.72 0.95
C PHE A 87 -1.49 4.51 -0.36
N GLY A 88 -1.51 5.84 -0.31
CA GLY A 88 -1.39 6.69 -1.49
C GLY A 88 -0.06 6.49 -2.23
N ALA A 89 1.02 6.21 -1.51
CA ALA A 89 2.33 5.94 -2.11
C ALA A 89 2.36 4.67 -2.98
N LEU A 90 1.46 3.70 -2.78
CA LEU A 90 1.28 2.57 -3.70
C LEU A 90 0.99 3.05 -5.13
N GLY A 91 0.34 4.19 -5.28
CA GLY A 91 0.07 4.83 -6.55
C GLY A 91 1.30 5.20 -7.37
N LEU A 92 2.47 5.35 -6.74
CA LEU A 92 3.75 5.63 -7.43
C LEU A 92 4.11 4.54 -8.46
N ALA A 93 3.57 3.32 -8.29
CA ALA A 93 3.69 2.26 -9.29
C ALA A 93 3.25 2.70 -10.69
N GLY A 94 2.27 3.60 -10.78
CA GLY A 94 1.74 4.11 -12.04
C GLY A 94 2.71 4.94 -12.89
N PHE A 95 3.89 5.31 -12.36
CA PHE A 95 4.98 5.90 -13.17
C PHE A 95 5.70 4.87 -14.03
N PHE A 96 5.61 3.58 -13.69
CA PHE A 96 6.38 2.49 -14.32
C PHE A 96 5.49 1.52 -15.10
N LYS A 97 4.50 2.03 -15.85
CA LYS A 97 3.52 1.19 -16.58
C LYS A 97 4.15 0.09 -17.45
N ARG A 98 5.32 0.37 -18.05
CA ARG A 98 6.10 -0.58 -18.88
C ARG A 98 6.87 -1.60 -18.05
N TYR A 99 7.36 -1.21 -16.87
CA TYR A 99 8.15 -2.03 -15.96
C TYR A 99 7.33 -2.37 -14.72
N ARG A 100 6.26 -3.16 -14.92
CA ARG A 100 5.20 -3.36 -13.91
C ARG A 100 5.70 -3.84 -12.56
N VAL A 101 6.62 -4.80 -12.54
CA VAL A 101 7.23 -5.32 -11.30
C VAL A 101 8.04 -4.23 -10.59
N VAL A 102 8.85 -3.47 -11.33
CA VAL A 102 9.59 -2.32 -10.78
C VAL A 102 8.63 -1.29 -10.21
N GLY A 103 7.54 -1.00 -10.92
CA GLY A 103 6.48 -0.12 -10.43
C GLY A 103 5.87 -0.60 -9.12
N ALA A 104 5.49 -1.87 -9.04
CA ALA A 104 4.97 -2.46 -7.82
C ALA A 104 5.96 -2.31 -6.66
N SER A 105 7.25 -2.61 -6.89
CA SER A 105 8.30 -2.44 -5.89
C SER A 105 8.45 -0.98 -5.44
N VAL A 106 8.40 -0.01 -6.37
CA VAL A 106 8.47 1.42 -6.04
C VAL A 106 7.25 1.87 -5.21
N GLY A 107 6.05 1.39 -5.55
CA GLY A 107 4.84 1.69 -4.78
C GLY A 107 4.93 1.18 -3.33
N VAL A 108 5.37 -0.07 -3.15
CA VAL A 108 5.55 -0.65 -1.81
C VAL A 108 6.70 0.01 -1.05
N ALA A 109 7.79 0.38 -1.73
CA ALA A 109 8.87 1.15 -1.12
C ALA A 109 8.39 2.53 -0.63
N GLY A 110 7.53 3.21 -1.39
CA GLY A 110 6.91 4.46 -0.96
C GLY A 110 6.06 4.28 0.30
N ARG A 111 5.27 3.20 0.37
CA ARG A 111 4.51 2.82 1.57
C ARG A 111 5.45 2.55 2.76
N PHE A 112 6.54 1.82 2.53
CA PHE A 112 7.56 1.54 3.55
C PHE A 112 8.17 2.84 4.10
N VAL A 113 8.54 3.80 3.25
CA VAL A 113 9.12 5.07 3.71
C VAL A 113 8.16 5.80 4.66
N ALA A 114 6.87 5.84 4.34
CA ALA A 114 5.88 6.49 5.21
C ALA A 114 5.77 5.81 6.58
N HIS A 115 5.62 4.48 6.61
CA HIS A 115 5.56 3.71 7.86
C HIS A 115 6.88 3.72 8.63
N PHE A 116 8.02 3.74 7.94
CA PHE A 116 9.35 3.83 8.53
C PHE A 116 9.52 5.16 9.29
N LEU A 117 9.13 6.27 8.66
CA LEU A 117 9.12 7.58 9.31
C LEU A 117 8.13 7.63 10.48
N SER A 118 6.93 7.08 10.30
CA SER A 118 5.95 6.96 11.39
C SER A 118 6.54 6.19 12.57
N GLY A 119 7.19 5.06 12.30
CA GLY A 119 7.81 4.21 13.32
C GLY A 119 8.93 4.91 14.10
N ILE A 120 9.76 5.72 13.43
CA ILE A 120 10.80 6.51 14.08
C ILE A 120 10.20 7.59 14.98
N ILE A 121 9.16 8.28 14.52
CA ILE A 121 8.63 9.48 15.19
C ILE A 121 7.67 9.12 16.32
N PHE A 122 6.81 8.11 16.12
CA PHE A 122 5.67 7.82 17.00
C PHE A 122 5.74 6.48 17.71
N PHE A 123 6.56 5.53 17.22
CA PHE A 123 6.67 4.19 17.80
C PHE A 123 8.06 3.89 18.37
N ALA A 124 8.88 4.93 18.61
CA ALA A 124 10.22 4.80 19.17
C ALA A 124 10.23 4.14 20.56
N GLU A 125 9.15 4.32 21.34
CA GLU A 125 9.01 3.73 22.68
C GLU A 125 8.96 2.19 22.67
N TYR A 126 8.63 1.58 21.54
CA TYR A 126 8.60 0.12 21.40
C TYR A 126 9.97 -0.48 21.03
N ALA A 127 11.00 0.35 20.82
CA ALA A 127 12.34 -0.13 20.56
C ALA A 127 12.93 -0.85 21.80
N PRO A 128 13.47 -2.08 21.66
CA PRO A 128 14.12 -2.78 22.77
C PRO A 128 15.28 -1.99 23.38
N ALA A 129 15.59 -2.23 24.66
CA ALA A 129 16.72 -1.59 25.33
C ALA A 129 18.03 -1.80 24.55
N GLY A 130 18.69 -0.69 24.21
CA GLY A 130 19.92 -0.70 23.41
C GLY A 130 19.72 -0.72 21.88
N MET A 131 18.48 -0.80 21.38
CA MET A 131 18.18 -0.70 19.95
C MET A 131 17.76 0.73 19.57
N SER A 132 18.37 1.28 18.51
CA SER A 132 17.95 2.57 17.97
C SER A 132 16.52 2.49 17.37
N PRO A 133 15.67 3.51 17.56
CA PRO A 133 14.34 3.60 16.91
C PRO A 133 14.39 3.46 15.39
N ILE A 134 15.48 3.89 14.75
CA ILE A 134 15.69 3.75 13.31
C ILE A 134 15.78 2.27 12.93
N ILE A 135 16.59 1.50 13.66
CA ILE A 135 16.76 0.06 13.40
C ILE A 135 15.46 -0.68 13.70
N TYR A 136 14.83 -0.37 14.84
CA TYR A 136 13.56 -0.96 15.21
C TYR A 136 12.48 -0.73 14.14
N SER A 137 12.29 0.51 13.70
CA SER A 137 11.32 0.86 12.67
C SER A 137 11.61 0.19 11.33
N ALA A 138 12.88 0.10 10.92
CA ALA A 138 13.28 -0.58 9.69
C ALA A 138 12.96 -2.07 9.74
N ILE A 139 13.28 -2.76 10.84
CA ILE A 139 13.02 -4.19 11.01
C ILE A 139 11.51 -4.44 11.09
N TYR A 140 10.80 -3.71 11.95
CA TYR A 140 9.37 -3.88 12.16
C TYR A 140 8.59 -3.69 10.87
N ASN A 141 8.74 -2.53 10.21
CA ASN A 141 8.02 -2.23 8.97
C ASN A 141 8.54 -3.03 7.78
N GLY A 142 9.85 -3.24 7.71
CA GLY A 142 10.48 -3.95 6.60
C GLY A 142 10.10 -5.43 6.58
N SER A 143 9.94 -6.06 7.75
CA SER A 143 9.67 -7.50 7.85
C SER A 143 8.37 -7.91 7.12
N TYR A 144 7.24 -7.27 7.43
CA TYR A 144 5.97 -7.60 6.79
C TYR A 144 5.85 -7.00 5.39
N LEU A 145 6.36 -5.78 5.16
CA LEU A 145 6.31 -5.15 3.83
C LEU A 145 7.20 -5.83 2.80
N ALA A 146 8.31 -6.45 3.21
CA ALA A 146 9.12 -7.25 2.28
C ALA A 146 8.35 -8.46 1.76
N ILE A 147 7.61 -9.16 2.64
CA ILE A 147 6.77 -10.30 2.24
C ILE A 147 5.66 -9.82 1.31
N GLU A 148 4.94 -8.77 1.71
CA GLU A 148 3.88 -8.14 0.91
C GLU A 148 4.41 -7.63 -0.45
N ALA A 149 5.64 -7.10 -0.52
CA ALA A 149 6.30 -6.68 -1.75
C ALA A 149 6.60 -7.87 -2.68
N ILE A 150 7.12 -8.97 -2.14
CA ILE A 150 7.40 -10.20 -2.91
C ILE A 150 6.09 -10.76 -3.48
N VAL A 151 5.07 -10.91 -2.64
CA VAL A 151 3.75 -11.39 -3.07
C VAL A 151 3.19 -10.49 -4.16
N SER A 152 3.22 -9.17 -3.96
CA SER A 152 2.74 -8.21 -4.94
C SER A 152 3.52 -8.27 -6.25
N ALA A 153 4.85 -8.38 -6.20
CA ALA A 153 5.71 -8.49 -7.38
C ALA A 153 5.37 -9.74 -8.20
N VAL A 154 5.22 -10.89 -7.55
CA VAL A 154 4.84 -12.16 -8.20
C VAL A 154 3.48 -12.05 -8.86
N PHE A 155 2.46 -11.57 -8.14
CA PHE A 155 1.12 -11.43 -8.70
C PHE A 155 1.06 -10.42 -9.84
N ILE A 156 1.72 -9.27 -9.72
CA ILE A 156 1.79 -8.28 -10.80
C ILE A 156 2.51 -8.85 -12.03
N TYR A 157 3.55 -9.66 -11.85
CA TYR A 157 4.19 -10.39 -12.95
C TYR A 157 3.22 -11.34 -13.65
N LEU A 158 2.49 -12.16 -12.88
CA LEU A 158 1.50 -13.12 -13.41
C LEU A 158 0.35 -12.41 -14.12
N LEU A 159 -0.23 -11.37 -13.51
CA LEU A 159 -1.27 -10.53 -14.13
C LEU A 159 -0.77 -9.91 -15.43
N GLY A 160 0.52 -9.56 -15.49
CA GLY A 160 1.17 -9.03 -16.68
C GLY A 160 1.20 -9.99 -17.88
N LYS A 161 0.96 -11.29 -17.66
CA LYS A 161 0.81 -12.31 -18.71
C LYS A 161 -0.63 -12.49 -19.19
N THR A 162 -1.58 -11.76 -18.60
CA THR A 162 -3.01 -11.82 -18.96
C THR A 162 -3.46 -10.50 -19.61
N ARG A 163 -4.71 -10.45 -20.09
CA ARG A 163 -5.28 -9.27 -20.76
C ARG A 163 -5.77 -8.16 -19.81
N VAL A 164 -5.62 -8.33 -18.50
CA VAL A 164 -6.18 -7.39 -17.49
C VAL A 164 -5.56 -5.99 -17.54
N PHE A 165 -4.39 -5.84 -18.16
CA PHE A 165 -3.74 -4.54 -18.39
C PHE A 165 -4.13 -3.87 -19.71
N GLU A 166 -4.89 -4.55 -20.58
CA GLU A 166 -5.38 -3.96 -21.82
C GLU A 166 -6.48 -2.94 -21.49
N GLU A 167 -6.39 -1.75 -22.10
CA GLU A 167 -7.47 -0.78 -22.04
C GLU A 167 -8.52 -1.20 -23.08
N HIS A 168 -9.66 -1.70 -22.62
CA HIS A 168 -10.79 -1.92 -23.51
C HIS A 168 -11.37 -0.57 -23.94
N PRO A 169 -11.48 -0.32 -25.26
CA PRO A 169 -11.96 0.95 -25.82
C PRO A 169 -13.33 1.37 -25.26
#